data_AF-A0AAX0TPI3-F1
#
_entry.id   AF-A0AAX0TPI3-F1
#
_cell.length_a   1.000
_cell.length_b   1.000
_cell.length_c   1.000
_cell.angle_alpha   90.00
_cell.angle_beta   90.00
_cell.angle_gamma   90.00
#
_symmetry.space_group_name_H-M   'P 1'
#
loop_
_entity.id
_entity.type
_entity.pdbx_description
1 polymer ?
#
loop_
_entity_poly.entity_id
_entity_poly.type
_entity_poly.pdbx_seq_one_letter_code
_entity_poly.pdbx_strand_id
1 'polypeptide(L)'
;MSPFWLLPFIALMIASWLIWDSYQDRGNTVTIDFMSADGIVPGRTPVRYQGVEVGTVQDISLSDDLRKIEVKVSIKSDMKDALREETQFWLVTPKASLAGVSGLDALVGGNYIGMMPGKGKEQDHFVALDTQPKYRLDNGDLMIHLQAPDLGSLNSGSLVYFRKIPVGKVYDYAI
;
A
#
# COMPACT_ATOMS: atom_id res chain seq x y z
N MET A 1 -17.91 -35.82 46.86
CA MET A 1 -17.11 -34.72 46.30
C MET A 1 -17.88 -34.18 45.11
N SER A 2 -18.47 -32.98 45.23
CA SER A 2 -19.45 -32.52 44.23
C SER A 2 -18.75 -32.10 42.93
N PRO A 3 -19.35 -32.29 41.75
CA PRO A 3 -18.73 -31.97 40.46
C PRO A 3 -18.59 -30.46 40.18
N PHE A 4 -19.03 -29.60 41.11
CA PHE A 4 -19.13 -28.14 40.93
C PHE A 4 -17.79 -27.41 40.77
N TRP A 5 -16.66 -28.08 41.02
CA TRP A 5 -15.32 -27.49 40.89
C TRP A 5 -14.69 -27.66 39.49
N LEU A 6 -15.34 -28.41 38.58
CA LEU A 6 -14.86 -28.56 37.19
C LEU A 6 -15.13 -27.32 36.33
N LEU A 7 -16.20 -26.59 36.65
CA LEU A 7 -16.64 -25.42 35.89
C LEU A 7 -15.57 -24.30 35.81
N PRO A 8 -14.91 -23.88 36.90
CA PRO A 8 -13.82 -22.89 36.82
C PRO A 8 -12.59 -23.40 36.04
N PHE A 9 -12.31 -24.70 36.07
CA PHE A 9 -11.18 -25.29 35.36
C PHE A 9 -11.43 -25.33 33.84
N ILE A 10 -12.65 -25.70 33.44
CA ILE A 10 -13.10 -25.68 32.04
C ILE A 10 -13.12 -24.24 31.52
N ALA A 11 -13.63 -23.29 32.32
CA ALA A 11 -13.62 -21.87 31.97
C ALA A 11 -12.19 -21.34 31.77
N LEU A 12 -11.24 -21.74 32.63
CA LEU A 12 -9.82 -21.40 32.48
C LEU A 12 -9.20 -22.01 31.21
N MET A 13 -9.54 -23.25 30.87
CA MET A 13 -9.08 -23.88 29.63
C MET A 13 -9.60 -23.15 28.39
N ILE A 14 -10.89 -22.81 28.35
CA ILE A 14 -11.49 -22.08 27.24
C ILE A 14 -10.88 -20.67 27.13
N ALA A 15 -10.69 -19.98 28.26
CA ALA A 15 -10.04 -18.67 28.28
C ALA A 15 -8.59 -18.72 27.80
N SER A 16 -7.80 -19.71 28.25
CA SER A 16 -6.43 -19.93 27.76
C SER A 16 -6.40 -20.21 26.26
N TRP A 17 -7.34 -21.03 25.76
CA TRP A 17 -7.45 -21.31 24.34
C TRP A 17 -7.76 -20.03 23.55
N LEU A 18 -8.78 -19.26 23.95
CA LEU A 18 -9.15 -18.02 23.28
C LEU A 18 -8.01 -16.99 23.26
N ILE A 19 -7.20 -16.91 24.32
CA ILE A 19 -6.01 -16.05 24.36
C ILE A 19 -4.96 -16.53 23.37
N TRP A 20 -4.73 -17.84 23.26
CA TRP A 20 -3.75 -18.42 22.35
C TRP A 20 -4.15 -18.28 20.88
N ASP A 21 -5.43 -18.53 20.58
CA ASP A 21 -6.03 -18.40 19.25
C ASP A 21 -5.98 -16.94 18.77
N SER A 22 -6.30 -15.99 19.66
CA SER A 22 -6.18 -14.55 19.38
C SER A 22 -4.76 -14.08 19.12
N TYR A 23 -3.73 -14.82 19.54
CA TYR A 23 -2.33 -14.51 19.26
C TYR A 23 -1.85 -15.04 17.90
N GLN A 24 -2.49 -16.09 17.36
CA GLN A 24 -2.10 -16.70 16.08
C GLN A 24 -2.85 -16.14 14.87
N ASP A 25 -4.08 -15.65 15.05
CA ASP A 25 -4.90 -15.09 13.96
C ASP A 25 -4.67 -13.60 13.67
N ARG A 26 -3.79 -12.95 14.45
CA ARG A 26 -3.32 -11.59 14.12
C ARG A 26 -2.24 -11.72 13.05
N GLY A 27 -2.64 -11.73 11.79
CA GLY A 27 -1.73 -11.49 10.67
C GLY A 27 -0.82 -10.30 10.98
N ASN A 28 0.42 -10.33 10.50
CA ASN A 28 1.45 -9.35 10.85
C ASN A 28 0.91 -7.91 10.75
N THR A 29 0.59 -7.33 11.92
CA THR A 29 0.10 -5.97 11.99
C THR A 29 1.29 -5.03 11.85
N VAL A 30 1.22 -4.14 10.88
CA VAL A 30 2.24 -3.10 10.65
C VAL A 30 1.62 -1.72 10.80
N THR A 31 2.41 -0.78 11.26
CA THR A 31 2.02 0.64 11.37
C THR A 31 2.64 1.40 10.20
N ILE A 32 1.84 2.18 9.48
CA ILE A 32 2.30 3.00 8.38
C ILE A 32 1.93 4.47 8.69
N ASP A 33 2.95 5.32 8.76
CA ASP A 33 2.79 6.75 8.94
C ASP A 33 2.40 7.42 7.63
N PHE A 34 1.25 8.07 7.60
CA PHE A 34 0.81 8.93 6.51
C PHE A 34 0.76 10.40 6.95
N MET A 35 0.96 11.33 6.02
CA MET A 35 0.71 12.76 6.23
C MET A 35 -0.79 13.10 6.21
N SER A 36 -1.57 12.37 5.39
CA SER A 36 -3.04 12.44 5.35
C SER A 36 -3.61 11.04 5.17
N ALA A 37 -4.76 10.77 5.78
CA ALA A 37 -5.52 9.53 5.63
C ALA A 37 -6.81 9.73 4.81
N ASP A 38 -6.87 10.78 3.99
CA ASP A 38 -8.04 11.08 3.17
C ASP A 38 -8.45 9.88 2.31
N GLY A 39 -9.66 9.38 2.58
CA GLY A 39 -10.25 8.23 1.90
C GLY A 39 -9.61 6.88 2.22
N ILE A 40 -8.80 6.78 3.28
CA ILE A 40 -8.46 5.51 3.93
C ILE A 40 -9.58 5.17 4.92
N VAL A 41 -10.10 3.95 4.87
CA VAL A 41 -11.18 3.50 5.76
C VAL A 41 -10.84 2.15 6.40
N PRO A 42 -10.89 2.04 7.74
CA PRO A 42 -10.74 0.78 8.45
C PRO A 42 -11.71 -0.30 7.95
N GLY A 43 -11.21 -1.52 7.78
CA GLY A 43 -11.94 -2.68 7.30
C GLY A 43 -12.35 -2.65 5.83
N ARG A 44 -12.06 -1.57 5.09
CA ARG A 44 -12.44 -1.44 3.67
C ARG A 44 -11.27 -1.16 2.73
N THR A 45 -10.28 -0.39 3.15
CA THR A 45 -9.14 -0.06 2.29
C THR A 45 -8.18 -1.25 2.23
N PRO A 46 -8.00 -1.86 1.04
CA PRO A 46 -7.08 -2.98 0.89
C PRO A 46 -5.65 -2.49 0.72
N VAL A 47 -4.69 -3.33 1.09
CA VAL A 47 -3.28 -3.18 0.71
C VAL A 47 -3.02 -4.11 -0.45
N ARG A 48 -2.41 -3.57 -1.52
CA ARG A 48 -2.19 -4.30 -2.77
C ARG A 48 -0.74 -4.30 -3.19
N TYR A 49 -0.25 -5.46 -3.58
CA TYR A 49 1.02 -5.64 -4.27
C TYR A 49 0.72 -6.18 -5.68
N GLN A 50 1.21 -5.50 -6.71
CA GLN A 50 0.97 -5.88 -8.11
C GLN A 50 -0.52 -6.12 -8.45
N GLY A 51 -1.42 -5.35 -7.84
CA GLY A 51 -2.88 -5.47 -8.02
C GLY A 51 -3.55 -6.58 -7.20
N VAL A 52 -2.79 -7.44 -6.53
CA VAL A 52 -3.32 -8.50 -5.65
C VAL A 52 -3.46 -7.97 -4.23
N GLU A 53 -4.59 -8.26 -3.58
CA GLU A 53 -4.82 -7.91 -2.19
C GLU A 53 -3.98 -8.77 -1.24
N VAL A 54 -3.11 -8.10 -0.49
CA VAL A 54 -2.13 -8.69 0.44
C VAL A 54 -2.39 -8.30 1.90
N GLY A 55 -3.37 -7.44 2.15
CA GLY A 55 -3.72 -7.00 3.48
C GLY A 55 -4.90 -6.02 3.49
N THR A 56 -5.25 -5.55 4.69
CA THR A 56 -6.38 -4.65 4.89
C THR A 56 -6.09 -3.70 6.05
N VAL A 57 -6.50 -2.44 5.93
CA VAL A 57 -6.42 -1.47 7.02
C VAL A 57 -7.34 -1.91 8.17
N GLN A 58 -6.80 -1.98 9.38
CA GLN A 58 -7.55 -2.34 10.59
C GLN A 58 -7.98 -1.12 11.40
N ASP A 59 -7.11 -0.12 11.52
CA ASP A 59 -7.34 1.03 12.39
C ASP A 59 -6.57 2.27 11.90
N ILE A 60 -7.05 3.45 12.30
CA ILE A 60 -6.43 4.75 11.98
C ILE A 60 -6.42 5.58 13.25
N SER A 61 -5.23 5.99 13.69
CA SER A 61 -5.02 6.87 14.83
C SER A 61 -4.15 8.06 14.45
N LEU A 62 -4.23 9.13 15.22
CA LEU A 62 -3.30 10.26 15.11
C LEU A 62 -2.11 9.97 16.04
N SER A 63 -0.89 10.32 15.61
CA SER A 63 0.31 10.19 16.44
C SER A 63 0.21 11.05 17.70
N ASP A 64 0.96 10.72 18.75
CA ASP A 64 0.95 11.45 20.02
C ASP A 64 1.27 12.95 19.87
N ASP A 65 2.09 13.30 18.88
CA ASP A 65 2.46 14.68 18.55
C ASP A 65 1.49 15.37 17.58
N LEU A 66 0.44 14.68 17.15
CA LEU A 66 -0.60 15.13 16.22
C LEU A 66 -0.07 15.54 14.84
N ARG A 67 1.16 15.16 14.47
CA ARG A 67 1.79 15.53 13.19
C ARG A 67 1.62 14.50 12.09
N LYS A 68 1.27 13.26 12.45
CA LYS A 68 1.14 12.15 11.51
C LYS A 68 -0.09 11.33 11.80
N ILE A 69 -0.55 10.61 10.79
CA ILE A 69 -1.63 9.63 10.94
C ILE A 69 -1.01 8.24 10.86
N GLU A 70 -1.18 7.49 11.94
CA GLU A 70 -0.74 6.10 12.07
C GLU A 70 -1.85 5.19 11.57
N VAL A 71 -1.59 4.48 10.48
CA VAL A 71 -2.53 3.53 9.90
C VAL A 71 -2.05 2.12 10.22
N LYS A 72 -2.83 1.38 11.01
CA LYS A 72 -2.54 -0.02 11.33
C LYS A 72 -3.12 -0.92 10.27
N VAL A 73 -2.29 -1.79 9.71
CA VAL A 73 -2.64 -2.67 8.60
C VAL A 73 -2.37 -4.11 8.98
N SER A 74 -3.34 -4.98 8.72
CA SER A 74 -3.15 -6.43 8.73
C SER A 74 -2.52 -6.87 7.42
N ILE A 75 -1.33 -7.45 7.46
CA ILE A 75 -0.73 -8.09 6.29
C ILE A 75 -0.89 -9.60 6.40
N LYS A 76 -1.21 -10.26 5.28
CA LYS A 76 -1.33 -11.71 5.23
C LYS A 76 0.00 -12.38 5.55
N SER A 77 -0.04 -13.54 6.22
CA SER A 77 1.15 -14.22 6.72
C SER A 77 2.13 -14.66 5.63
N ASP A 78 1.66 -14.88 4.40
CA ASP A 78 2.46 -15.20 3.22
C ASP A 78 3.33 -14.02 2.74
N MET A 79 2.99 -12.80 3.15
CA MET A 79 3.72 -11.57 2.82
C MET A 79 4.61 -11.07 3.97
N LYS A 80 4.74 -11.85 5.05
CA LYS A 80 5.58 -11.51 6.20
C LYS A 80 7.04 -11.23 5.81
N ASP A 81 7.60 -12.05 4.92
CA ASP A 81 8.99 -11.89 4.46
C ASP A 81 9.22 -10.63 3.62
N ALA A 82 8.15 -10.03 3.10
CA ALA A 82 8.19 -8.81 2.31
C ALA A 82 8.14 -7.52 3.19
N LEU A 83 8.02 -7.64 4.51
CA LEU A 83 8.04 -6.52 5.46
C LEU A 83 9.47 -6.25 5.92
N ARG A 84 10.22 -5.49 5.11
CA ARG A 84 11.65 -5.23 5.29
C ARG A 84 11.94 -3.74 5.29
N GLU A 85 13.11 -3.33 5.77
CA GLU A 85 13.51 -1.92 5.89
C GLU A 85 13.29 -1.07 4.63
N GLU A 86 13.50 -1.64 3.44
CA GLU A 86 13.32 -0.93 2.16
C GLU A 86 11.92 -1.11 1.55
N THR A 87 10.97 -1.73 2.26
CA THR A 87 9.59 -1.90 1.79
C THR A 87 8.86 -0.56 1.79
N GLN A 88 8.23 -0.25 0.67
CA GLN A 88 7.60 1.04 0.43
C GLN A 88 6.08 0.91 0.36
N PHE A 89 5.39 1.90 0.91
CA PHE A 89 3.94 2.00 0.88
C PHE A 89 3.53 3.37 0.33
N TRP A 90 2.40 3.46 -0.37
CA TRP A 90 1.84 4.73 -0.85
C TRP A 90 0.32 4.62 -0.98
N LEU A 91 -0.39 5.74 -0.87
CA LEU A 91 -1.84 5.77 -1.11
C LEU A 91 -2.11 5.96 -2.61
N VAL A 92 -2.93 5.10 -3.20
CA VAL A 92 -3.44 5.29 -4.56
C VAL A 92 -4.88 5.78 -4.50
N THR A 93 -5.09 6.98 -5.01
CA THR A 93 -6.41 7.58 -5.18
C THR A 93 -6.80 7.60 -6.66
N PRO A 94 -7.95 7.04 -7.05
CA PRO A 94 -8.41 7.08 -8.43
C PRO A 94 -8.73 8.53 -8.81
N LYS A 95 -8.08 9.03 -9.86
CA LYS A 95 -8.38 10.35 -10.42
C LYS A 95 -9.50 10.21 -11.45
N ALA A 96 -10.61 10.89 -11.25
CA ALA A 96 -11.67 10.96 -12.25
C ALA A 96 -11.18 11.81 -13.44
N SER A 97 -10.90 11.18 -14.57
CA SER A 97 -10.74 11.86 -15.85
C SER A 97 -12.11 11.99 -16.50
N LEU A 98 -12.62 13.21 -16.67
CA LEU A 98 -13.86 13.49 -17.39
C LEU A 98 -13.72 13.32 -18.92
N ALA A 99 -12.54 12.94 -19.41
CA ALA A 99 -12.28 12.71 -20.82
C ALA A 99 -12.78 11.31 -21.27
N GLY A 100 -14.09 11.20 -21.47
CA GLY A 100 -14.70 10.28 -22.43
C GLY A 100 -14.77 8.80 -22.03
N VAL A 101 -15.95 8.39 -21.55
CA VAL A 101 -16.58 7.06 -21.77
C VAL A 101 -15.65 5.83 -21.79
N SER A 102 -14.70 5.75 -20.86
CA SER A 102 -13.93 4.55 -20.52
C SER A 102 -13.29 4.82 -19.15
N GLY A 103 -13.66 4.07 -18.12
CA GLY A 103 -13.14 4.27 -16.76
C GLY A 103 -14.17 4.45 -15.64
N LEU A 104 -15.47 4.27 -15.92
CA LEU A 104 -16.47 4.16 -14.85
C LEU A 104 -16.16 2.97 -13.90
N ASP A 105 -15.54 1.90 -14.40
CA ASP A 105 -15.08 0.76 -13.58
C ASP A 105 -13.93 1.13 -12.62
N ALA A 106 -13.10 2.11 -12.96
CA ALA A 106 -11.99 2.57 -12.10
C ALA A 106 -12.47 3.42 -10.91
N LEU A 107 -13.70 3.96 -10.98
CA LEU A 107 -14.35 4.61 -9.84
C LEU A 107 -14.89 3.60 -8.82
N VAL A 108 -15.10 2.34 -9.22
CA VAL A 108 -15.70 1.31 -8.34
C VAL A 108 -14.67 0.70 -7.38
N GLY A 109 -13.37 0.74 -7.73
CA GLY A 109 -12.31 0.08 -6.95
C GLY A 109 -11.95 0.75 -5.61
N GLY A 110 -12.32 2.02 -5.42
CA GLY A 110 -11.99 2.81 -4.23
C GLY A 110 -10.48 3.07 -4.06
N ASN A 111 -10.13 3.75 -2.98
CA ASN A 111 -8.74 3.97 -2.61
C ASN A 111 -8.12 2.65 -2.13
N TYR A 112 -6.83 2.46 -2.40
CA TYR A 112 -6.06 1.35 -1.87
C TYR A 112 -4.63 1.79 -1.52
N ILE A 113 -3.99 1.07 -0.61
CA ILE A 113 -2.58 1.28 -0.29
C ILE A 113 -1.74 0.36 -1.18
N GLY A 114 -0.85 0.93 -1.98
CA GLY A 114 0.16 0.17 -2.71
C GLY A 114 1.29 -0.26 -1.80
N MET A 115 1.80 -1.48 -2.00
CA MET A 115 2.99 -2.01 -1.36
C MET A 115 4.04 -2.34 -2.42
N MET A 116 5.31 -2.11 -2.12
CA MET A 116 6.45 -2.60 -2.90
C MET A 116 7.49 -3.20 -1.94
N PRO A 117 7.70 -4.52 -1.96
CA PRO A 117 8.71 -5.19 -1.13
C PRO A 117 10.13 -4.68 -1.41
N GLY A 118 10.90 -4.51 -0.35
CA GLY A 118 12.33 -4.17 -0.42
C GLY A 118 13.21 -5.23 0.24
N LYS A 119 14.49 -4.91 0.37
CA LYS A 119 15.48 -5.72 1.12
C LYS A 119 15.70 -5.14 2.52
N GLY A 120 16.60 -5.75 3.26
CA GLY A 120 17.01 -5.30 4.59
C GLY A 120 16.47 -6.18 5.71
N LYS A 121 16.49 -5.65 6.93
CA LYS A 121 16.01 -6.36 8.12
C LYS A 121 14.49 -6.32 8.20
N GLU A 122 13.91 -7.20 9.02
CA GLU A 122 12.48 -7.17 9.30
C GLU A 122 12.09 -5.84 9.96
N GLN A 123 10.98 -5.27 9.51
CA GLN A 123 10.45 -4.03 10.02
C GLN A 123 8.91 -4.08 10.05
N ASP A 124 8.33 -3.44 11.05
CA ASP A 124 6.88 -3.39 11.31
C ASP A 124 6.32 -1.96 11.31
N HIS A 125 7.17 -0.93 11.27
CA HIS A 125 6.78 0.48 11.20
C HIS A 125 7.35 1.12 9.93
N PHE A 126 6.49 1.69 9.09
CA PHE A 126 6.86 2.29 7.81
C PHE A 126 6.42 3.75 7.73
N VAL A 127 7.04 4.50 6.83
CA VAL A 127 6.57 5.83 6.42
C VAL A 127 6.08 5.73 4.98
N ALA A 128 4.84 6.15 4.74
CA ALA A 128 4.28 6.16 3.41
C ALA A 128 4.94 7.22 2.53
N LEU A 129 5.15 6.87 1.26
CA LEU A 129 5.54 7.80 0.22
C LEU A 129 4.32 8.58 -0.26
N ASP A 130 4.53 9.86 -0.56
CA ASP A 130 3.47 10.75 -1.07
C ASP A 130 2.96 10.31 -2.45
N THR A 131 3.81 9.67 -3.24
CA THR A 131 3.48 9.19 -4.57
C THR A 131 4.02 7.79 -4.79
N GLN A 132 3.40 7.08 -5.73
CA GLN A 132 3.88 5.77 -6.16
C GLN A 132 5.35 5.89 -6.57
N PRO A 133 6.25 5.05 -6.00
CA PRO A 133 7.63 5.01 -6.45
C PRO A 133 7.62 4.63 -7.93
N LYS A 134 8.30 5.44 -8.74
CA LYS A 134 8.44 5.17 -10.17
C LYS A 134 9.16 3.84 -10.30
N TYR A 135 8.44 2.83 -10.78
CA TYR A 135 9.04 1.57 -11.17
C TYR A 135 10.23 1.88 -12.09
N ARG A 136 11.46 1.57 -11.66
CA ARG A 136 12.47 1.13 -12.61
C ARG A 136 12.01 -0.25 -13.08
N LEU A 137 11.04 -0.25 -14.00
CA LEU A 137 10.80 -1.38 -14.86
C LEU A 137 12.08 -1.51 -15.68
N ASP A 138 13.03 -2.31 -15.19
CA ASP A 138 14.11 -2.83 -16.02
C ASP A 138 13.49 -3.90 -16.94
N ASN A 139 12.54 -3.45 -17.77
CA ASN A 139 11.83 -4.26 -18.75
C ASN A 139 12.63 -4.39 -20.05
N GLY A 140 13.89 -3.95 -20.06
CA GLY A 140 14.66 -3.72 -21.27
C GLY A 140 14.26 -2.44 -22.01
N ASP A 141 13.44 -1.57 -21.41
CA ASP A 141 13.09 -0.27 -21.99
C ASP A 141 14.30 0.67 -21.93
N LEU A 142 14.67 1.24 -23.09
CA LEU A 142 15.75 2.21 -23.18
C LEU A 142 15.30 3.57 -22.62
N MET A 143 15.73 3.91 -21.41
CA MET A 143 15.54 5.24 -20.82
C MET A 143 16.60 6.21 -21.34
N ILE A 144 16.16 7.31 -21.94
CA ILE A 144 17.04 8.37 -22.47
C ILE A 144 16.74 9.67 -21.73
N HIS A 145 17.77 10.30 -21.18
CA HIS A 145 17.68 11.63 -20.61
C HIS A 145 18.02 12.67 -21.68
N LEU A 146 17.10 13.60 -21.90
CA LEU A 146 17.25 14.71 -22.85
C LEU A 146 17.24 16.01 -22.05
N GLN A 147 18.19 16.89 -22.35
CA GLN A 147 18.25 18.23 -21.79
C GLN A 147 17.83 19.23 -22.86
N ALA A 148 16.95 20.15 -22.49
CA ALA A 148 16.50 21.24 -23.34
C ALA A 148 16.46 22.55 -22.53
N PRO A 149 16.57 23.72 -23.17
CA PRO A 149 16.50 25.01 -22.48
C PRO A 149 15.14 25.29 -21.83
N ASP A 150 14.07 24.70 -22.37
CA ASP A 150 12.70 24.79 -21.86
C ASP A 150 11.90 23.51 -22.16
N LEU A 151 10.79 23.31 -21.43
CA LEU A 151 9.91 22.14 -21.56
C LEU A 151 8.98 22.22 -22.79
N GLY A 152 8.74 23.42 -23.33
CA GLY A 152 7.74 23.67 -24.35
C GLY A 152 6.34 23.19 -23.96
N SER A 153 5.69 22.43 -24.85
CA SER A 153 4.37 21.84 -24.63
C SER A 153 4.41 20.35 -24.23
N LEU A 154 5.56 19.85 -23.78
CA LEU A 154 5.72 18.45 -23.39
C LEU A 154 5.14 18.22 -22.00
N ASN A 155 4.48 17.07 -21.83
CA ASN A 155 3.98 16.60 -20.55
C ASN A 155 4.39 15.14 -20.34
N SER A 156 4.29 14.63 -19.11
CA SER A 156 4.37 13.18 -18.87
C SER A 156 3.29 12.48 -19.72
N GLY A 157 3.70 11.48 -20.49
CA GLY A 157 2.86 10.77 -21.46
C GLY A 157 2.91 11.29 -22.90
N SER A 158 3.56 12.43 -23.18
CA SER A 158 3.77 12.90 -24.56
C SER A 158 4.47 11.84 -25.41
N LEU A 159 3.96 11.57 -26.62
CA LEU A 159 4.51 10.52 -27.48
C LEU A 159 5.82 10.94 -28.15
N VAL A 160 6.77 10.01 -28.21
CA VAL A 160 8.03 10.14 -28.95
C VAL A 160 7.87 9.43 -30.28
N TYR A 161 8.17 10.12 -31.38
CA TYR A 161 7.97 9.62 -32.73
C TYR A 161 9.29 9.38 -33.46
N PHE A 162 9.34 8.30 -34.23
CA PHE A 162 10.34 8.09 -35.27
C PHE A 162 9.62 7.83 -36.58
N ARG A 163 9.86 8.66 -37.59
CA ARG A 163 9.21 8.55 -38.92
C ARG A 163 7.67 8.46 -38.83
N LYS A 164 7.06 9.30 -37.99
CA LYS A 164 5.61 9.34 -37.71
C LYS A 164 5.02 8.11 -37.01
N ILE A 165 5.86 7.16 -36.60
CA ILE A 165 5.44 6.00 -35.81
C ILE A 165 5.75 6.29 -34.34
N PRO A 166 4.79 6.11 -33.42
CA PRO A 166 5.05 6.25 -31.99
C PRO A 166 5.99 5.12 -31.55
N VAL A 167 7.16 5.49 -31.00
CA VAL A 167 8.20 4.55 -30.56
C VAL A 167 8.52 4.67 -29.08
N GLY A 168 7.91 5.63 -28.39
CA GLY A 168 8.10 5.83 -26.95
C GLY A 168 7.18 6.91 -26.40
N LYS A 169 7.41 7.26 -25.14
CA LYS A 169 6.69 8.33 -24.44
C LYS A 169 7.62 9.03 -23.46
N VAL A 170 7.36 10.31 -23.22
CA VAL A 170 7.97 11.06 -22.14
C VAL A 170 7.49 10.45 -20.82
N TYR A 171 8.42 9.90 -20.05
CA TYR A 171 8.08 9.28 -18.78
C TYR A 171 7.87 10.34 -17.70
N ASP A 172 8.80 11.31 -17.63
CA ASP A 172 8.83 12.35 -16.61
C ASP A 172 9.72 13.52 -17.03
N TYR A 173 9.60 14.66 -16.35
CA TYR A 173 10.49 15.81 -16.51
C TYR A 173 10.76 16.48 -15.17
N ALA A 174 11.92 17.13 -15.05
CA ALA A 174 12.27 18.01 -13.94
C ALA A 174 12.71 19.35 -14.53
N ILE A 175 12.37 20.44 -13.84
CA ILE A 175 12.71 21.82 -14.22
C ILE A 175 13.83 22.30 -13.29
#